data_AF-A0A804IKY9-F1
#
_entry.id   AF-A0A804IKY9-F1
#
_cell.length_a   1.000
_cell.length_b   1.000
_cell.length_c   1.000
_cell.angle_alpha   90.00
_cell.angle_beta   90.00
_cell.angle_gamma   90.00
#
_symmetry.space_group_name_H-M   'P 1'
#
loop_
_entity.id
_entity.type
_entity.pdbx_description
1 polymer ?
#
loop_
_entity_poly.entity_id
_entity_poly.type
_entity_poly.pdbx_seq_one_letter_code
_entity_poly.pdbx_strand_id
1 'polypeptide(L)'
;MERVIKAARSSGSLNLSNRSLKEVPEEIYRNLDSHGEDDKWWEAVELQKLILAHNNLEVLNEDLKTLNMLTVLNVSHNKLSSLPIAIGELPLLKALDVSFNLITSIPEEIGSVTSLVKLDCSSNQLKELPFSLGRCLDLSELKASNNCLTKLPDELANCSKLIKLDVEGNKLTSFTEKMLMSWTLLTEINAARNFLTSIPESIGLLVKLIRLDFHQNKISSIPSSIMGCSSLAEFYMGTNLLSSLPAEIGALSRLGTLDLHSNQLKEYPVEACNLRLSVLDLSNNSLSGLPAEIGTMTSLRKLLLAGNPIRTLRSSLVSGPTPILLKYLRSRLSADEESGSGTKTMKDDQIARATRLSLSSKELNLSGLGLTTVPPTVWETEDVVRVDLSKNSIEELPNELSTCSSLQALTLSGNKIREWPGAVLSTLPNLSCLKLDNNPLVQITRNGLESLTNIKILDLSGNKSSLPESFSFSSLPQLEELYLRRMQLNEVPQGLLTLQRLQILDLSQNNLASMPKEIKGLTSLAELDLSDNNISILSPEMGLLEPSLQVLKLDGNPLRSIRRPILDRGTKAILKYLKDKLPGQ
;
A
#
# COMPACT_ATOMS: atom_id res chain seq x y z
N MET A 1 25.20 -46.16 34.18
CA MET A 1 25.64 -44.78 34.49
C MET A 1 27.07 -44.57 34.02
N GLU A 2 27.98 -45.48 34.38
CA GLU A 2 29.40 -45.49 33.96
C GLU A 2 29.65 -45.27 32.46
N ARG A 3 28.94 -45.94 31.56
CA ARG A 3 29.15 -45.79 30.11
C ARG A 3 28.90 -44.36 29.60
N VAL A 4 27.98 -43.64 30.23
CA VAL A 4 27.63 -42.25 29.88
C VAL A 4 28.64 -41.28 30.50
N ILE A 5 29.09 -41.56 31.72
CA ILE A 5 30.16 -40.82 32.40
C ILE A 5 31.48 -40.92 31.62
N LYS A 6 31.85 -42.13 31.15
CA LYS A 6 33.05 -42.33 30.33
C LYS A 6 32.98 -41.58 28.99
N ALA A 7 31.82 -41.56 28.35
CA ALA A 7 31.61 -40.76 27.14
C ALA A 7 31.69 -39.25 27.41
N ALA A 8 31.18 -38.78 28.55
CA ALA A 8 31.28 -37.38 28.96
C ALA A 8 32.74 -36.95 29.19
N ARG A 9 33.58 -37.81 29.79
CA ARG A 9 35.02 -37.55 29.94
C ARG A 9 35.74 -37.28 28.61
N SER A 10 35.32 -37.94 27.52
CA SER A 10 35.92 -37.71 26.20
C SER A 10 35.36 -36.48 25.45
N SER A 11 34.16 -36.03 25.79
CA SER A 11 33.41 -35.03 24.99
C SER A 11 33.15 -33.72 25.71
N GLY A 12 33.35 -33.66 27.03
CA GLY A 12 32.94 -32.52 27.86
C GLY A 12 31.43 -32.33 27.94
N SER A 13 30.63 -33.31 27.49
CA SER A 13 29.16 -33.21 27.49
C SER A 13 28.51 -34.41 28.16
N LEU A 14 27.71 -34.14 29.18
CA LEU A 14 26.98 -35.14 29.94
C LEU A 14 25.47 -34.92 29.79
N ASN A 15 24.78 -35.91 29.23
CA ASN A 15 23.32 -35.92 29.13
C ASN A 15 22.74 -37.06 29.98
N LEU A 16 22.00 -36.68 31.01
CA LEU A 16 21.32 -37.55 31.95
C LEU A 16 19.80 -37.29 31.96
N SER A 17 19.25 -36.82 30.84
CA SER A 17 17.80 -36.62 30.70
C SER A 17 16.99 -37.90 30.79
N ASN A 18 15.72 -37.80 31.23
CA ASN A 18 14.76 -38.91 31.27
C ASN A 18 15.23 -40.13 32.09
N ARG A 19 15.89 -39.89 33.23
CA ARG A 19 16.41 -40.94 34.11
C ARG A 19 15.70 -41.05 35.45
N SER A 20 14.65 -40.25 35.64
CA SER A 20 13.88 -40.17 36.89
C SER A 20 14.74 -39.85 38.12
N LEU A 21 15.85 -39.12 37.93
CA LEU A 21 16.76 -38.74 39.00
C LEU A 21 16.06 -37.83 40.00
N LYS A 22 16.24 -38.11 41.31
CA LYS A 22 15.74 -37.25 42.40
C LYS A 22 16.78 -36.23 42.88
N GLU A 23 18.05 -36.58 42.71
CA GLU A 23 19.21 -35.75 43.03
C GLU A 23 20.25 -35.90 41.92
N VAL A 24 21.14 -34.93 41.81
CA VAL A 24 22.27 -34.99 40.89
C VAL A 24 23.34 -35.89 41.53
N PRO A 25 23.82 -36.94 40.86
CA PRO A 25 24.87 -37.81 41.42
C PRO A 25 26.12 -37.03 41.81
N GLU A 26 26.62 -37.26 43.03
CA GLU A 26 27.82 -36.61 43.61
C GLU A 26 29.08 -36.74 42.73
N GLU A 27 29.19 -37.82 41.97
CA GLU A 27 30.30 -38.05 41.02
C GLU A 27 30.40 -36.93 39.96
N ILE A 28 29.28 -36.29 39.62
CA ILE A 28 29.24 -35.20 38.64
C ILE A 28 29.90 -33.95 39.22
N TYR A 29 29.62 -33.62 40.49
CA TYR A 29 30.22 -32.49 41.18
C TYR A 29 31.72 -32.68 41.45
N ARG A 30 32.19 -33.92 41.51
CA ARG A 30 33.63 -34.22 41.59
C ARG A 30 34.32 -34.21 40.22
N ASN A 31 33.81 -33.47 39.24
CA ASN A 31 34.32 -33.43 37.86
C ASN A 31 34.52 -34.81 37.20
N LEU A 32 33.77 -35.83 37.64
CA LEU A 32 33.95 -37.22 37.20
C LEU A 32 35.34 -37.79 37.55
N ASP A 33 35.96 -37.40 38.67
CA ASP A 33 37.30 -37.81 39.13
C ASP A 33 37.42 -39.27 39.64
N SER A 34 36.42 -40.13 39.45
CA SER A 34 36.53 -41.54 39.83
C SER A 34 37.50 -42.30 38.90
N HIS A 35 38.78 -42.35 39.30
CA HIS A 35 39.82 -43.13 38.64
C HIS A 35 39.54 -44.62 38.80
N GLY A 36 39.10 -45.29 37.73
CA GLY A 36 39.35 -46.72 37.59
C GLY A 36 40.81 -46.92 37.18
N GLU A 37 41.48 -47.96 37.68
CA GLU A 37 42.91 -48.23 37.49
C GLU A 37 43.38 -48.29 36.01
N ASP A 38 42.46 -48.35 35.04
CA ASP A 38 42.71 -48.44 33.59
C ASP A 38 42.32 -47.19 32.75
N ASP A 39 41.81 -46.10 33.35
CA ASP A 39 41.36 -44.91 32.59
C ASP A 39 42.45 -43.82 32.51
N LYS A 40 42.85 -43.43 31.28
CA LYS A 40 43.81 -42.35 30.98
C LYS A 40 43.28 -40.97 31.37
N TRP A 41 43.47 -40.60 32.62
CA TRP A 41 42.95 -39.35 33.18
C TRP A 41 43.43 -38.07 32.46
N TRP A 42 44.57 -38.09 31.78
CA TRP A 42 45.09 -36.94 31.01
C TRP A 42 44.35 -36.67 29.69
N GLU A 43 43.51 -37.60 29.22
CA GLU A 43 42.63 -37.40 28.05
C GLU A 43 41.24 -36.87 28.45
N ALA A 44 40.96 -36.69 29.74
CA ALA A 44 39.68 -36.24 30.23
C ALA A 44 39.47 -34.74 29.96
N VAL A 45 38.36 -34.42 29.30
CA VAL A 45 37.88 -33.06 29.06
C VAL A 45 36.94 -32.68 30.20
N GLU A 46 37.20 -31.54 30.85
CA GLU A 46 36.33 -30.99 31.90
C GLU A 46 34.91 -30.74 31.36
N LEU A 47 33.92 -30.84 32.24
CA LEU A 47 32.52 -30.81 31.84
C LEU A 47 32.09 -29.41 31.39
N GLN A 48 31.76 -29.27 30.09
CA GLN A 48 31.31 -28.03 29.46
C GLN A 48 29.79 -27.96 29.28
N LYS A 49 29.11 -29.10 29.17
CA LYS A 49 27.67 -29.16 28.95
C LYS A 49 27.02 -30.20 29.84
N LEU A 50 26.12 -29.79 30.71
CA LEU A 50 25.36 -30.65 31.61
C LEU A 50 23.87 -30.55 31.31
N ILE A 51 23.27 -31.67 30.90
CA ILE A 51 21.85 -31.78 30.56
C ILE A 51 21.20 -32.77 31.53
N LEU A 52 20.34 -32.25 32.39
CA LEU A 52 19.59 -32.96 33.44
C LEU A 52 18.07 -32.85 33.22
N ALA A 53 17.64 -32.52 32.00
CA ALA A 53 16.24 -32.28 31.66
C ALA A 53 15.32 -33.49 31.87
N HIS A 54 14.03 -33.28 32.14
CA HIS A 54 13.05 -34.35 32.32
C HIS A 54 13.43 -35.37 33.41
N ASN A 55 13.71 -34.88 34.61
CA ASN A 55 13.97 -35.70 35.79
C ASN A 55 13.00 -35.29 36.93
N ASN A 56 13.25 -35.77 38.14
CA ASN A 56 12.49 -35.45 39.35
C ASN A 56 13.34 -34.67 40.36
N LEU A 57 14.28 -33.84 39.90
CA LEU A 57 15.18 -33.09 40.78
C LEU A 57 14.38 -32.06 41.59
N GLU A 58 14.49 -32.11 42.91
CA GLU A 58 13.82 -31.17 43.83
C GLU A 58 14.75 -30.03 44.27
N VAL A 59 16.06 -30.31 44.34
CA VAL A 59 17.10 -29.36 44.74
C VAL A 59 18.33 -29.55 43.85
N LEU A 60 19.04 -28.45 43.59
CA LEU A 60 20.36 -28.45 42.97
C LEU A 60 21.40 -28.06 44.03
N ASN A 61 22.45 -28.86 44.19
CA ASN A 61 23.47 -28.66 45.23
C ASN A 61 24.39 -27.46 44.89
N GLU A 62 24.87 -26.75 45.91
CA GLU A 62 25.87 -25.68 45.85
C GLU A 62 27.23 -26.17 45.32
N ASP A 63 27.50 -27.48 45.36
CA ASP A 63 28.69 -28.07 44.74
C ASP A 63 28.73 -27.89 43.21
N LEU A 64 27.67 -27.36 42.59
CA LEU A 64 27.65 -26.93 41.19
C LEU A 64 28.80 -25.96 40.86
N LYS A 65 29.26 -25.14 41.83
CA LYS A 65 30.38 -24.19 41.67
C LYS A 65 31.71 -24.85 41.28
N THR A 66 31.84 -26.16 41.48
CA THR A 66 33.05 -26.92 41.11
C THR A 66 33.20 -27.09 39.59
N LEU A 67 32.13 -26.90 38.82
CA LEU A 67 32.07 -27.10 37.38
C LEU A 67 32.50 -25.83 36.62
N ASN A 68 33.75 -25.40 36.81
CA ASN A 68 34.26 -24.10 36.32
C ASN A 68 34.23 -23.94 34.78
N MET A 69 34.25 -25.04 34.03
CA MET A 69 34.21 -25.03 32.56
C MET A 69 32.80 -25.12 31.98
N LEU A 70 31.76 -25.13 32.83
CA LEU A 70 30.39 -25.32 32.38
C LEU A 70 29.92 -24.11 31.56
N THR A 71 29.57 -24.38 30.31
CA THR A 71 29.05 -23.39 29.36
C THR A 71 27.56 -23.52 29.13
N VAL A 72 27.00 -24.72 29.31
CA VAL A 72 25.57 -25.01 29.14
C VAL A 72 25.09 -25.83 30.32
N LEU A 73 24.08 -25.31 31.01
CA LEU A 73 23.36 -26.03 32.05
C LEU A 73 21.88 -26.09 31.67
N ASN A 74 21.36 -27.31 31.51
CA ASN A 74 19.94 -27.53 31.29
C ASN A 74 19.39 -28.42 32.41
N VAL A 75 18.50 -27.86 33.22
CA VAL A 75 17.78 -28.54 34.31
C VAL A 75 16.25 -28.42 34.12
N SER A 76 15.79 -28.27 32.87
CA SER A 76 14.36 -28.08 32.58
C SER A 76 13.51 -29.32 32.86
N HIS A 77 12.20 -29.13 33.02
CA HIS A 77 11.27 -30.23 33.32
C HIS A 77 11.69 -31.04 34.55
N ASN A 78 11.87 -30.34 35.68
CA ASN A 78 12.18 -30.92 36.98
C ASN A 78 11.18 -30.37 38.03
N LYS A 79 11.50 -30.51 39.32
CA LYS A 79 10.67 -30.03 40.44
C LYS A 79 11.43 -29.03 41.33
N LEU A 80 12.40 -28.32 40.76
CA LEU A 80 13.24 -27.39 41.50
C LEU A 80 12.38 -26.24 42.05
N SER A 81 12.49 -25.97 43.36
CA SER A 81 11.78 -24.87 44.02
C SER A 81 12.62 -23.59 44.12
N SER A 82 13.94 -23.73 44.05
CA SER A 82 14.90 -22.62 44.05
C SER A 82 16.13 -22.98 43.23
N LEU A 83 16.94 -21.96 42.95
CA LEU A 83 18.24 -22.08 42.31
C LEU A 83 19.33 -21.77 43.34
N PRO A 84 20.43 -22.55 43.40
CA PRO A 84 21.53 -22.34 44.34
C PRO A 84 22.34 -21.09 43.97
N ILE A 85 23.02 -20.53 44.97
CA ILE A 85 23.86 -19.33 44.81
C ILE A 85 25.05 -19.65 43.89
N ALA A 86 25.53 -20.89 43.91
CA ALA A 86 26.60 -21.42 43.07
C ALA A 86 26.44 -21.17 41.56
N ILE A 87 25.23 -20.91 41.05
CA ILE A 87 25.04 -20.53 39.64
C ILE A 87 25.81 -19.25 39.30
N GLY A 88 25.89 -18.29 40.22
CA GLY A 88 26.66 -17.06 40.06
C GLY A 88 28.17 -17.27 40.05
N GLU A 89 28.65 -18.44 40.47
CA GLU A 89 30.06 -18.80 40.54
C GLU A 89 30.54 -19.57 39.28
N LEU A 90 29.71 -19.68 38.24
CA LEU A 90 30.05 -20.34 36.98
C LEU A 90 30.55 -19.32 35.93
N PRO A 91 31.88 -19.12 35.77
CA PRO A 91 32.41 -18.00 35.00
C PRO A 91 32.15 -18.09 33.49
N LEU A 92 31.99 -19.30 32.96
CA LEU A 92 31.88 -19.57 31.52
C LEU A 92 30.46 -19.92 31.06
N LEU A 93 29.46 -19.83 31.95
CA LEU A 93 28.10 -20.25 31.64
C LEU A 93 27.44 -19.30 30.63
N LYS A 94 27.18 -19.82 29.43
CA LYS A 94 26.59 -19.08 28.31
C LYS A 94 25.09 -19.35 28.16
N ALA A 95 24.62 -20.53 28.53
CA ALA A 95 23.23 -20.91 28.40
C ALA A 95 22.73 -21.62 29.65
N LEU A 96 21.67 -21.06 30.25
CA LEU A 96 20.99 -21.63 31.41
C LEU A 96 19.52 -21.86 31.06
N ASP A 97 19.08 -23.11 31.13
CA ASP A 97 17.69 -23.50 30.98
C ASP A 97 17.19 -24.16 32.27
N VAL A 98 16.29 -23.46 32.95
CA VAL A 98 15.61 -23.85 34.19
C VAL A 98 14.09 -23.91 34.00
N SER A 99 13.63 -23.98 32.75
CA SER A 99 12.21 -23.94 32.40
C SER A 99 11.43 -25.15 32.93
N PHE A 100 10.11 -25.02 33.09
CA PHE A 100 9.24 -26.08 33.59
C PHE A 100 9.70 -26.65 34.94
N ASN A 101 9.81 -25.77 35.93
CA ASN A 101 10.13 -26.10 37.32
C ASN A 101 9.12 -25.40 38.26
N LEU A 102 9.42 -25.36 39.56
CA LEU A 102 8.60 -24.72 40.60
C LEU A 102 9.33 -23.52 41.22
N ILE A 103 10.26 -22.89 40.48
CA ILE A 103 11.17 -21.87 41.00
C ILE A 103 10.38 -20.59 41.35
N THR A 104 10.52 -20.11 42.58
CA THR A 104 9.84 -18.89 43.05
C THR A 104 10.66 -17.61 42.87
N SER A 105 11.98 -17.73 42.81
CA SER A 105 12.92 -16.61 42.65
C SER A 105 14.23 -17.08 42.04
N ILE A 106 14.85 -16.24 41.21
CA ILE A 106 16.22 -16.42 40.72
C ILE A 106 17.17 -15.65 41.66
N PRO A 107 18.30 -16.24 42.10
CA PRO A 107 19.26 -15.58 42.98
C PRO A 107 19.90 -14.34 42.32
N GLU A 108 20.26 -13.33 43.13
CA GLU A 108 20.93 -12.10 42.65
C GLU A 108 22.36 -12.36 42.13
N GLU A 109 22.94 -13.50 42.49
CA GLU A 109 24.25 -13.91 42.01
C GLU A 109 24.25 -14.28 40.52
N ILE A 110 23.07 -14.44 39.88
CA ILE A 110 22.99 -14.61 38.43
C ILE A 110 23.66 -13.45 37.68
N GLY A 111 23.67 -12.23 38.25
CA GLY A 111 24.35 -11.09 37.66
C GLY A 111 25.89 -11.18 37.65
N SER A 112 26.47 -12.14 38.37
CA SER A 112 27.91 -12.44 38.31
C SER A 112 28.28 -13.24 37.05
N VAL A 113 27.31 -13.91 36.42
CA VAL A 113 27.49 -14.69 35.19
C VAL A 113 27.51 -13.78 33.96
N THR A 114 28.55 -12.96 33.84
CA THR A 114 28.66 -11.94 32.78
C THR A 114 28.74 -12.52 31.37
N SER A 115 29.09 -13.81 31.25
CA SER A 115 29.16 -14.56 29.98
C SER A 115 27.81 -15.13 29.53
N LEU A 116 26.73 -14.93 30.29
CA LEU A 116 25.40 -15.46 30.00
C LEU A 116 24.82 -14.83 28.73
N VAL A 117 24.54 -15.68 27.74
CA VAL A 117 23.98 -15.29 26.43
C VAL A 117 22.52 -15.65 26.33
N LYS A 118 22.09 -16.74 26.98
CA LYS A 118 20.73 -17.27 26.95
C LYS A 118 20.25 -17.67 28.34
N LEU A 119 19.09 -17.16 28.73
CA LEU A 119 18.40 -17.56 29.95
C LEU A 119 16.97 -17.98 29.60
N ASP A 120 16.62 -19.22 29.92
CA ASP A 120 15.25 -19.71 29.88
C ASP A 120 14.80 -20.10 31.29
N CYS A 121 13.89 -19.30 31.85
CA CYS A 121 13.25 -19.54 33.13
C CYS A 121 11.72 -19.64 32.99
N SER A 122 11.25 -20.03 31.80
CA SER A 122 9.83 -20.12 31.47
C SER A 122 9.08 -21.20 32.27
N SER A 123 7.78 -21.06 32.45
CA SER A 123 6.93 -22.01 33.17
C SER A 123 7.44 -22.31 34.59
N ASN A 124 7.54 -21.25 35.40
CA ASN A 124 7.93 -21.27 36.81
C ASN A 124 6.94 -20.42 37.64
N GLN A 125 7.28 -20.10 38.89
CA GLN A 125 6.46 -19.30 39.79
C GLN A 125 7.12 -17.95 40.15
N LEU A 126 7.93 -17.41 39.25
CA LEU A 126 8.72 -16.19 39.49
C LEU A 126 7.79 -14.98 39.66
N LYS A 127 7.95 -14.25 40.77
CA LYS A 127 7.24 -12.98 41.01
C LYS A 127 7.95 -11.77 40.45
N GLU A 128 9.29 -11.86 40.38
CA GLU A 128 10.17 -10.83 39.85
C GLU A 128 11.43 -11.47 39.26
N LEU A 129 12.11 -10.74 38.38
CA LEU A 129 13.47 -11.05 37.95
C LEU A 129 14.45 -10.21 38.77
N PRO A 130 15.61 -10.76 39.17
CA PRO A 130 16.60 -10.05 39.96
C PRO A 130 17.18 -8.86 39.19
N PHE A 131 17.42 -7.73 39.87
CA PHE A 131 17.93 -6.52 39.21
C PHE A 131 19.37 -6.73 38.70
N SER A 132 20.12 -7.61 39.36
CA SER A 132 21.47 -8.02 38.95
C SER A 132 21.53 -8.66 37.55
N LEU A 133 20.42 -9.18 37.01
CA LEU A 133 20.37 -9.73 35.64
C LEU A 133 20.81 -8.69 34.59
N GLY A 134 20.61 -7.39 34.86
CA GLY A 134 21.12 -6.29 34.03
C GLY A 134 22.66 -6.22 33.93
N ARG A 135 23.42 -6.98 34.73
CA ARG A 135 24.88 -7.10 34.62
C ARG A 135 25.32 -8.12 33.57
N CYS A 136 24.42 -8.98 33.09
CA CYS A 136 24.69 -9.93 32.01
C CYS A 136 24.69 -9.20 30.65
N LEU A 137 25.78 -8.47 30.35
CA LEU A 137 25.88 -7.60 29.17
C LEU A 137 25.83 -8.35 27.84
N ASP A 138 26.15 -9.65 27.84
CA ASP A 138 26.11 -10.53 26.67
C ASP A 138 24.75 -11.21 26.44
N LEU A 139 23.77 -10.94 27.31
CA LEU A 139 22.44 -11.56 27.22
C LEU A 139 21.75 -11.18 25.91
N SER A 140 21.42 -12.20 25.13
CA SER A 140 20.83 -12.08 23.79
C SER A 140 19.43 -12.68 23.69
N GLU A 141 19.12 -13.67 24.52
CA GLU A 141 17.83 -14.37 24.52
C GLU A 141 17.37 -14.53 25.98
N LEU A 142 16.26 -13.89 26.31
CA LEU A 142 15.61 -14.02 27.61
C LEU A 142 14.21 -14.58 27.42
N LYS A 143 13.96 -15.76 27.99
CA LYS A 143 12.63 -16.37 28.06
C LYS A 143 12.22 -16.53 29.52
N ALA A 144 11.11 -15.89 29.87
CA ALA A 144 10.52 -15.91 31.20
C ALA A 144 8.98 -16.06 31.10
N SER A 145 8.49 -16.72 30.05
CA SER A 145 7.06 -16.89 29.82
C SER A 145 6.40 -17.76 30.90
N ASN A 146 5.08 -17.63 31.07
CA ASN A 146 4.27 -18.38 32.04
C ASN A 146 4.84 -18.33 33.48
N ASN A 147 4.98 -17.11 33.99
CA ASN A 147 5.40 -16.82 35.36
C ASN A 147 4.39 -15.87 36.04
N CYS A 148 4.75 -15.28 37.17
CA CYS A 148 3.94 -14.30 37.91
C CYS A 148 4.57 -12.89 37.90
N LEU A 149 5.39 -12.55 36.89
CA LEU A 149 6.12 -11.30 36.84
C LEU A 149 5.17 -10.10 36.73
N THR A 150 5.32 -9.13 37.63
CA THR A 150 4.52 -7.89 37.61
C THR A 150 5.21 -6.75 36.87
N LYS A 151 6.54 -6.78 36.81
CA LYS A 151 7.38 -5.82 36.09
C LYS A 151 8.71 -6.49 35.69
N LEU A 152 9.40 -5.89 34.73
CA LEU A 152 10.81 -6.17 34.46
C LEU A 152 11.68 -5.14 35.20
N PRO A 153 12.87 -5.51 35.72
CA PRO A 153 13.76 -4.57 36.40
C PRO A 153 14.37 -3.57 35.42
N ASP A 154 14.45 -2.28 35.79
CA ASP A 154 14.94 -1.20 34.92
C ASP A 154 16.41 -1.39 34.50
N GLU A 155 17.18 -2.12 35.30
CA GLU A 155 18.55 -2.53 35.02
C GLU A 155 18.66 -3.45 33.81
N LEU A 156 17.59 -4.16 33.42
CA LEU A 156 17.57 -5.01 32.22
C LEU A 156 17.78 -4.20 30.93
N ALA A 157 17.57 -2.88 30.98
CA ALA A 157 17.95 -1.97 29.90
C ALA A 157 19.46 -2.03 29.58
N ASN A 158 20.32 -2.50 30.50
CA ASN A 158 21.76 -2.62 30.24
C ASN A 158 22.09 -3.79 29.28
N CYS A 159 21.21 -4.77 29.12
CA CYS A 159 21.35 -5.89 28.20
C CYS A 159 21.09 -5.46 26.74
N SER A 160 21.91 -4.56 26.21
CA SER A 160 21.77 -3.98 24.86
C SER A 160 21.93 -4.98 23.71
N LYS A 161 22.44 -6.18 23.98
CA LYS A 161 22.60 -7.28 23.01
C LYS A 161 21.35 -8.15 22.85
N LEU A 162 20.24 -7.80 23.50
CA LEU A 162 19.01 -8.59 23.44
C LEU A 162 18.44 -8.64 22.01
N ILE A 163 18.26 -9.86 21.51
CA ILE A 163 17.72 -10.19 20.19
C ILE A 163 16.30 -10.77 20.30
N LYS A 164 16.03 -11.52 21.38
CA LYS A 164 14.73 -12.14 21.64
C LYS A 164 14.31 -11.95 23.10
N LEU A 165 13.08 -11.49 23.29
CA LEU A 165 12.43 -11.38 24.59
C LEU A 165 11.10 -12.12 24.56
N ASP A 166 10.95 -13.13 25.42
CA ASP A 166 9.68 -13.83 25.63
C ASP A 166 9.27 -13.71 27.10
N VAL A 167 8.18 -13.01 27.35
CA VAL A 167 7.57 -12.77 28.65
C VAL A 167 6.07 -13.02 28.62
N GLU A 168 5.61 -13.86 27.68
CA GLU A 168 4.20 -14.26 27.56
C GLU A 168 3.64 -14.77 28.90
N GLY A 169 2.35 -14.54 29.18
CA GLY A 169 1.67 -15.24 30.27
C GLY A 169 2.16 -14.80 31.65
N ASN A 170 2.38 -13.49 31.81
CA ASN A 170 2.78 -12.86 33.05
C ASN A 170 1.73 -11.82 33.49
N LYS A 171 2.09 -10.94 34.42
CA LYS A 171 1.23 -9.87 34.96
C LYS A 171 1.80 -8.48 34.68
N LEU A 172 2.57 -8.33 33.60
CA LEU A 172 3.23 -7.07 33.24
C LEU A 172 2.19 -6.00 32.89
N THR A 173 2.37 -4.79 33.41
CA THR A 173 1.46 -3.65 33.15
C THR A 173 2.00 -2.65 32.13
N SER A 174 3.32 -2.55 31.99
CA SER A 174 3.97 -1.69 31.00
C SER A 174 5.43 -2.11 30.76
N PHE A 175 5.99 -1.65 29.63
CA PHE A 175 7.43 -1.56 29.41
C PHE A 175 7.91 -0.14 29.70
N THR A 176 9.15 0.02 30.16
CA THR A 176 9.74 1.36 30.37
C THR A 176 10.43 1.85 29.11
N GLU A 177 10.38 3.16 28.84
CA GLU A 177 11.02 3.77 27.66
C GLU A 177 12.52 3.45 27.59
N LYS A 178 13.19 3.45 28.75
CA LYS A 178 14.63 3.16 28.86
C LYS A 178 15.00 1.78 28.32
N MET A 179 14.15 0.77 28.52
CA MET A 179 14.37 -0.59 28.02
C MET A 179 14.36 -0.63 26.50
N LEU A 180 13.30 -0.12 25.87
CA LEU A 180 13.13 -0.16 24.42
C LEU A 180 14.11 0.76 23.69
N MET A 181 14.56 1.86 24.32
CA MET A 181 15.65 2.69 23.80
C MET A 181 16.99 1.94 23.70
N SER A 182 17.22 0.94 24.56
CA SER A 182 18.47 0.18 24.60
C SER A 182 18.44 -1.05 23.68
N TRP A 183 17.32 -1.76 23.66
CA TRP A 183 17.19 -3.06 22.99
C TRP A 183 17.01 -2.97 21.45
N THR A 184 17.77 -2.07 20.81
CA THR A 184 17.71 -1.80 19.35
C THR A 184 18.08 -2.99 18.47
N LEU A 185 18.62 -4.07 19.04
CA LEU A 185 18.92 -5.33 18.36
C LEU A 185 17.77 -6.36 18.39
N LEU A 186 16.66 -6.06 19.08
CA LEU A 186 15.51 -6.96 19.16
C LEU A 186 14.95 -7.27 17.78
N THR A 187 14.71 -8.56 17.56
CA THR A 187 14.05 -9.12 16.38
C THR A 187 12.70 -9.72 16.73
N GLU A 188 12.51 -10.12 18.00
CA GLU A 188 11.31 -10.80 18.46
C GLU A 188 10.97 -10.35 19.88
N ILE A 189 9.74 -9.87 20.07
CA ILE A 189 9.14 -9.60 21.37
C ILE A 189 7.83 -10.38 21.45
N ASN A 190 7.75 -11.31 22.40
CA ASN A 190 6.51 -11.93 22.81
C ASN A 190 6.16 -11.47 24.23
N ALA A 191 5.13 -10.63 24.36
CA ALA A 191 4.55 -10.24 25.64
C ALA A 191 3.04 -10.44 25.65
N ALA A 192 2.57 -11.44 24.92
CA ALA A 192 1.19 -11.87 24.93
C ALA A 192 0.72 -12.25 26.34
N ARG A 193 -0.60 -12.25 26.57
CA ARG A 193 -1.21 -12.73 27.82
C ARG A 193 -0.66 -12.01 29.07
N ASN A 194 -0.64 -10.69 29.01
CA ASN A 194 -0.21 -9.81 30.10
C ASN A 194 -1.32 -8.78 30.41
N PHE A 195 -1.00 -7.75 31.19
CA PHE A 195 -1.89 -6.64 31.51
C PHE A 195 -1.40 -5.30 30.94
N LEU A 196 -0.67 -5.33 29.82
CA LEU A 196 -0.12 -4.12 29.20
C LEU A 196 -1.26 -3.17 28.79
N THR A 197 -1.17 -1.90 29.18
CA THR A 197 -2.21 -0.89 28.89
C THR A 197 -1.89 0.00 27.70
N SER A 198 -0.61 0.13 27.36
CA SER A 198 -0.10 0.97 26.27
C SER A 198 1.22 0.41 25.74
N ILE A 199 1.57 0.83 24.52
CA ILE A 199 2.87 0.59 23.91
C ILE A 199 3.67 1.91 24.03
N PRO A 200 4.90 1.91 24.58
CA PRO A 200 5.72 3.13 24.69
C PRO A 200 6.13 3.69 23.31
N GLU A 201 6.40 5.00 23.23
CA GLU A 201 6.77 5.67 21.97
C GLU A 201 8.15 5.22 21.45
N SER A 202 9.04 4.78 22.35
CA SER A 202 10.34 4.21 21.97
C SER A 202 10.26 2.90 21.18
N ILE A 203 9.08 2.28 21.01
CA ILE A 203 8.92 1.10 20.16
C ILE A 203 9.43 1.35 18.73
N GLY A 204 9.27 2.59 18.23
CA GLY A 204 9.75 3.00 16.90
C GLY A 204 11.26 2.92 16.70
N LEU A 205 12.05 2.82 17.77
CA LEU A 205 13.51 2.66 17.70
C LEU A 205 13.93 1.22 17.34
N LEU A 206 13.01 0.26 17.44
CA LEU A 206 13.28 -1.16 17.18
C LEU A 206 13.23 -1.48 15.68
N VAL A 207 14.17 -0.89 14.92
CA VAL A 207 14.22 -1.01 13.45
C VAL A 207 14.48 -2.43 12.93
N LYS A 208 15.00 -3.32 13.78
CA LYS A 208 15.28 -4.74 13.49
C LYS A 208 14.16 -5.69 13.90
N LEU A 209 13.09 -5.18 14.53
CA LEU A 209 11.99 -6.01 15.01
C LEU A 209 11.27 -6.66 13.83
N ILE A 210 11.14 -7.99 13.87
CA ILE A 210 10.51 -8.82 12.84
C ILE A 210 9.14 -9.28 13.33
N ARG A 211 9.05 -9.69 14.61
CA ARG A 211 7.84 -10.20 15.22
C ARG A 211 7.53 -9.46 16.53
N LEU A 212 6.33 -8.92 16.60
CA LEU A 212 5.78 -8.27 17.79
C LEU A 212 4.46 -8.93 18.16
N ASP A 213 4.43 -9.59 19.32
CA ASP A 213 3.24 -10.26 19.83
C ASP A 213 2.81 -9.67 21.17
N PHE A 214 1.69 -8.96 21.14
CA PHE A 214 1.01 -8.38 22.30
C PHE A 214 -0.44 -8.85 22.39
N HIS A 215 -0.78 -10.02 21.84
CA HIS A 215 -2.15 -10.53 21.93
C HIS A 215 -2.59 -10.76 23.40
N GLN A 216 -3.89 -10.68 23.68
CA GLN A 216 -4.44 -10.87 25.04
C GLN A 216 -3.82 -9.93 26.08
N ASN A 217 -3.93 -8.63 25.84
CA ASN A 217 -3.52 -7.56 26.75
C ASN A 217 -4.67 -6.56 26.97
N LYS A 218 -4.38 -5.40 27.56
CA LYS A 218 -5.33 -4.29 27.80
C LYS A 218 -4.94 -3.04 27.00
N ILE A 219 -4.27 -3.20 25.87
CA ILE A 219 -3.73 -2.08 25.09
C ILE A 219 -4.88 -1.33 24.41
N SER A 220 -4.91 -0.01 24.61
CA SER A 220 -5.99 0.86 24.11
C SER A 220 -5.63 1.62 22.83
N SER A 221 -4.34 1.84 22.56
CA SER A 221 -3.85 2.51 21.35
C SER A 221 -2.48 1.97 20.92
N ILE A 222 -2.19 2.12 19.63
CA ILE A 222 -0.86 1.92 19.04
C ILE A 222 -0.28 3.32 18.79
N PRO A 223 0.95 3.63 19.23
CA PRO A 223 1.57 4.94 19.02
C PRO A 223 1.95 5.16 17.55
N SER A 224 2.04 6.42 17.12
CA SER A 224 2.42 6.76 15.74
C SER A 224 3.87 6.37 15.41
N SER A 225 4.74 6.34 16.42
CA SER A 225 6.13 5.86 16.32
C SER A 225 6.27 4.43 15.82
N ILE A 226 5.21 3.62 15.79
CA ILE A 226 5.23 2.26 15.22
C ILE A 226 5.78 2.23 13.79
N MET A 227 5.65 3.32 13.02
CA MET A 227 6.24 3.46 11.68
C MET A 227 7.76 3.22 11.64
N GLY A 228 8.46 3.42 12.75
CA GLY A 228 9.91 3.20 12.85
C GLY A 228 10.31 1.71 12.80
N CYS A 229 9.39 0.79 13.09
CA CYS A 229 9.61 -0.67 13.03
C CYS A 229 9.65 -1.19 11.58
N SER A 230 10.54 -0.64 10.75
CA SER A 230 10.61 -0.89 9.30
C SER A 230 10.87 -2.35 8.90
N SER A 231 11.37 -3.19 9.81
CA SER A 231 11.58 -4.63 9.59
C SER A 231 10.39 -5.51 9.98
N LEU A 232 9.33 -4.95 10.55
CA LEU A 232 8.24 -5.71 11.14
C LEU A 232 7.47 -6.49 10.07
N ALA A 233 7.39 -7.81 10.26
CA ALA A 233 6.76 -8.75 9.34
C ALA A 233 5.49 -9.38 9.94
N GLU A 234 5.48 -9.58 11.26
CA GLU A 234 4.36 -10.17 12.00
C GLU A 234 3.99 -9.28 13.18
N PHE A 235 2.74 -8.83 13.22
CA PHE A 235 2.21 -8.01 14.31
C PHE A 235 0.89 -8.58 14.83
N TYR A 236 0.92 -9.09 16.06
CA TYR A 236 -0.23 -9.70 16.73
C TYR A 236 -0.71 -8.81 17.87
N MET A 237 -1.93 -8.29 17.72
CA MET A 237 -2.60 -7.39 18.67
C MET A 237 -4.01 -7.89 19.00
N GLY A 238 -4.32 -9.16 18.70
CA GLY A 238 -5.62 -9.75 18.96
C GLY A 238 -6.01 -9.72 20.44
N THR A 239 -7.30 -9.64 20.75
CA THR A 239 -7.83 -9.58 22.13
C THR A 239 -7.22 -8.44 22.95
N ASN A 240 -7.45 -7.21 22.50
CA ASN A 240 -7.03 -5.98 23.19
C ASN A 240 -8.22 -4.99 23.27
N LEU A 241 -7.96 -3.73 23.62
CA LEU A 241 -8.95 -2.66 23.76
C LEU A 241 -8.78 -1.58 22.69
N LEU A 242 -8.21 -1.90 21.53
CA LEU A 242 -7.94 -0.94 20.46
C LEU A 242 -9.24 -0.38 19.89
N SER A 243 -9.38 0.96 19.89
CA SER A 243 -10.56 1.65 19.33
C SER A 243 -10.34 2.20 17.92
N SER A 244 -9.09 2.49 17.58
CA SER A 244 -8.63 2.94 16.26
C SER A 244 -7.20 2.45 15.99
N LEU A 245 -6.74 2.60 14.74
CA LEU A 245 -5.36 2.39 14.34
C LEU A 245 -4.76 3.74 13.91
N PRO A 246 -3.47 4.02 14.20
CA PRO A 246 -2.78 5.20 13.69
C PRO A 246 -2.59 5.10 12.17
N ALA A 247 -2.62 6.24 11.47
CA ALA A 247 -2.41 6.29 10.02
C ALA A 247 -1.00 5.80 9.64
N GLU A 248 -0.03 6.06 10.52
CA GLU A 248 1.38 5.72 10.41
C GLU A 248 1.64 4.20 10.33
N ILE A 249 0.68 3.36 10.74
CA ILE A 249 0.79 1.90 10.56
C ILE A 249 0.97 1.54 9.08
N GLY A 250 0.42 2.35 8.17
CA GLY A 250 0.55 2.18 6.72
C GLY A 250 1.99 2.25 6.19
N ALA A 251 2.94 2.76 6.98
CA ALA A 251 4.36 2.85 6.61
C ALA A 251 5.13 1.51 6.75
N LEU A 252 4.54 0.49 7.38
CA LEU A 252 5.17 -0.80 7.64
C LEU A 252 5.26 -1.68 6.37
N SER A 253 6.16 -1.31 5.46
CA SER A 253 6.28 -1.89 4.11
C SER A 253 6.58 -3.40 4.05
N ARG A 254 7.11 -3.98 5.15
CA ARG A 254 7.44 -5.41 5.27
C ARG A 254 6.39 -6.23 5.99
N LEU A 255 5.33 -5.59 6.52
CA LEU A 255 4.31 -6.28 7.29
C LEU A 255 3.53 -7.23 6.39
N GLY A 256 3.55 -8.51 6.73
CA GLY A 256 2.87 -9.59 6.01
C GLY A 256 1.67 -10.14 6.78
N THR A 257 1.73 -10.15 8.10
CA THR A 257 0.66 -10.64 8.97
C THR A 257 0.29 -9.57 9.97
N LEU A 258 -0.97 -9.15 9.96
CA LEU A 258 -1.55 -8.24 10.93
C LEU A 258 -2.79 -8.87 11.55
N ASP A 259 -2.71 -9.16 12.84
CA ASP A 259 -3.81 -9.72 13.60
C ASP A 259 -4.35 -8.69 14.59
N LEU A 260 -5.60 -8.28 14.37
CA LEU A 260 -6.34 -7.31 15.17
C LEU A 260 -7.66 -7.89 15.68
N HIS A 261 -7.81 -9.22 15.73
CA HIS A 261 -9.06 -9.85 16.11
C HIS A 261 -9.50 -9.45 17.52
N SER A 262 -10.80 -9.50 17.84
CA SER A 262 -11.32 -9.25 19.18
C SER A 262 -10.84 -7.91 19.79
N ASN A 263 -11.03 -6.82 19.06
CA ASN A 263 -10.76 -5.45 19.51
C ASN A 263 -12.04 -4.59 19.42
N GLN A 264 -11.93 -3.27 19.57
CA GLN A 264 -13.04 -2.32 19.51
C GLN A 264 -12.96 -1.39 18.29
N LEU A 265 -12.31 -1.84 17.22
CA LEU A 265 -12.07 -1.01 16.02
C LEU A 265 -13.40 -0.65 15.36
N LYS A 266 -13.63 0.65 15.14
CA LYS A 266 -14.82 1.17 14.45
C LYS A 266 -14.62 1.29 12.94
N GLU A 267 -13.38 1.52 12.54
CA GLU A 267 -12.96 1.66 11.16
C GLU A 267 -11.56 1.08 10.95
N TYR A 268 -11.24 0.82 9.68
CA TYR A 268 -9.88 0.51 9.23
C TYR A 268 -9.39 1.72 8.42
N PRO A 269 -8.29 2.38 8.80
CA PRO A 269 -7.85 3.60 8.15
C PRO A 269 -7.38 3.33 6.72
N VAL A 270 -7.61 4.31 5.83
CA VAL A 270 -7.27 4.19 4.41
C VAL A 270 -5.76 4.02 4.23
N GLU A 271 -4.95 4.66 5.05
CA GLU A 271 -3.49 4.60 5.02
C GLU A 271 -2.97 3.18 5.29
N ALA A 272 -3.66 2.39 6.13
CA ALA A 272 -3.30 0.99 6.38
C ALA A 272 -3.53 0.10 5.14
N CYS A 273 -4.30 0.55 4.15
CA CYS A 273 -4.46 -0.16 2.87
C CYS A 273 -3.19 -0.13 2.01
N ASN A 274 -2.19 0.71 2.34
CA ASN A 274 -0.87 0.71 1.68
C ASN A 274 0.01 -0.48 2.08
N LEU A 275 -0.39 -1.23 3.11
CA LEU A 275 0.35 -2.40 3.58
C LEU A 275 0.32 -3.54 2.57
N ARG A 276 1.45 -4.26 2.48
CA ARG A 276 1.59 -5.46 1.62
C ARG A 276 1.26 -6.75 2.39
N LEU A 277 0.12 -6.75 3.09
CA LEU A 277 -0.31 -7.87 3.91
C LEU A 277 -0.64 -9.11 3.07
N SER A 278 -0.34 -10.28 3.61
CA SER A 278 -0.82 -11.60 3.18
C SER A 278 -2.02 -12.04 4.01
N VAL A 279 -2.00 -11.75 5.33
CA VAL A 279 -3.04 -12.09 6.29
C VAL A 279 -3.44 -10.85 7.08
N LEU A 280 -4.75 -10.57 7.11
CA LEU A 280 -5.37 -9.53 7.91
C LEU A 280 -6.55 -10.13 8.67
N ASP A 281 -6.47 -10.17 10.00
CA ASP A 281 -7.58 -10.57 10.85
C ASP A 281 -8.19 -9.35 11.53
N LEU A 282 -9.43 -9.03 11.17
CA LEU A 282 -10.25 -7.96 11.74
C LEU A 282 -11.50 -8.54 12.44
N SER A 283 -11.55 -9.84 12.68
CA SER A 283 -12.74 -10.48 13.27
C SER A 283 -13.04 -9.97 14.68
N ASN A 284 -14.31 -10.06 15.09
CA ASN A 284 -14.81 -9.63 16.40
C ASN A 284 -14.41 -8.18 16.75
N ASN A 285 -14.63 -7.26 15.82
CA ASN A 285 -14.47 -5.82 16.04
C ASN A 285 -15.83 -5.10 15.94
N SER A 286 -15.82 -3.77 15.97
CA SER A 286 -17.01 -2.92 15.83
C SER A 286 -17.11 -2.26 14.45
N LEU A 287 -16.55 -2.89 13.40
CA LEU A 287 -16.51 -2.33 12.06
C LEU A 287 -17.92 -2.25 11.44
N SER A 288 -18.35 -1.03 11.10
CA SER A 288 -19.63 -0.80 10.40
C SER A 288 -19.52 -0.98 8.88
N GLY A 289 -18.32 -0.82 8.34
CA GLY A 289 -17.96 -0.94 6.94
C GLY A 289 -16.45 -1.07 6.76
N LEU A 290 -16.02 -1.15 5.50
CA LEU A 290 -14.63 -1.22 5.09
C LEU A 290 -14.34 -0.15 4.03
N PRO A 291 -13.15 0.49 4.05
CA PRO A 291 -12.73 1.37 2.97
C PRO A 291 -12.59 0.57 1.66
N ALA A 292 -12.93 1.20 0.53
CA ALA A 292 -12.89 0.56 -0.79
C ALA A 292 -11.43 0.26 -1.22
N GLU A 293 -10.48 1.00 -0.66
CA GLU A 293 -9.04 0.91 -0.85
C GLU A 293 -8.44 -0.42 -0.39
N ILE A 294 -9.10 -1.16 0.52
CA ILE A 294 -8.71 -2.55 0.83
C ILE A 294 -8.70 -3.39 -0.46
N GLY A 295 -9.57 -3.08 -1.44
CA GLY A 295 -9.57 -3.72 -2.75
C GLY A 295 -8.28 -3.56 -3.55
N THR A 296 -7.40 -2.60 -3.20
CA THR A 296 -6.09 -2.38 -3.83
C THR A 296 -4.98 -3.26 -3.24
N MET A 297 -5.22 -3.91 -2.09
CA MET A 297 -4.27 -4.79 -1.41
C MET A 297 -4.13 -6.13 -2.14
N THR A 298 -3.43 -6.12 -3.27
CA THR A 298 -3.28 -7.27 -4.17
C THR A 298 -2.52 -8.45 -3.57
N SER A 299 -1.72 -8.23 -2.52
CA SER A 299 -1.01 -9.28 -1.79
C SER A 299 -1.90 -10.04 -0.80
N LEU A 300 -3.07 -9.50 -0.45
CA LEU A 300 -3.90 -10.02 0.64
C LEU A 300 -4.59 -11.32 0.24
N ARG A 301 -4.22 -12.42 0.91
CA ARG A 301 -4.73 -13.77 0.65
C ARG A 301 -5.87 -14.12 1.60
N LYS A 302 -5.77 -13.70 2.85
CA LYS A 302 -6.72 -14.03 3.91
C LYS A 302 -7.17 -12.76 4.63
N LEU A 303 -8.46 -12.42 4.49
CA LEU A 303 -9.13 -11.35 5.22
C LEU A 303 -10.24 -11.97 6.08
N LEU A 304 -10.15 -11.81 7.39
CA LEU A 304 -11.17 -12.30 8.33
C LEU A 304 -11.97 -11.13 8.91
N LEU A 305 -13.30 -11.20 8.80
CA LEU A 305 -14.22 -10.11 9.17
C LEU A 305 -15.39 -10.58 10.05
N ALA A 306 -15.45 -11.88 10.37
CA ALA A 306 -16.53 -12.46 11.16
C ALA A 306 -16.72 -11.72 12.49
N GLY A 307 -17.96 -11.62 12.99
CA GLY A 307 -18.24 -10.98 14.28
C GLY A 307 -18.20 -9.44 14.27
N ASN A 308 -18.20 -8.79 13.10
CA ASN A 308 -18.37 -7.34 12.97
C ASN A 308 -19.80 -6.96 12.57
N PRO A 309 -20.33 -5.80 13.02
CA PRO A 309 -21.63 -5.27 12.63
C PRO A 309 -21.61 -4.60 11.23
N ILE A 310 -21.05 -5.28 10.23
CA ILE A 310 -20.90 -4.73 8.86
C ILE A 310 -22.27 -4.68 8.18
N ARG A 311 -22.82 -3.47 8.00
CA ARG A 311 -24.12 -3.25 7.34
C ARG A 311 -23.99 -2.91 5.86
N THR A 312 -22.82 -2.43 5.44
CA THR A 312 -22.56 -1.95 4.09
C THR A 312 -22.29 -3.07 3.07
N LEU A 313 -22.00 -4.29 3.55
CA LEU A 313 -21.67 -5.46 2.73
C LEU A 313 -22.66 -6.60 2.98
N ARG A 314 -22.99 -7.34 1.93
CA ARG A 314 -23.81 -8.57 2.06
C ARG A 314 -23.04 -9.62 2.86
N SER A 315 -23.74 -10.37 3.72
CA SER A 315 -23.14 -11.42 4.56
C SER A 315 -22.33 -12.45 3.76
N SER A 316 -22.77 -12.81 2.56
CA SER A 316 -22.07 -13.75 1.67
C SER A 316 -20.71 -13.24 1.14
N LEU A 317 -20.49 -11.93 1.09
CA LEU A 317 -19.19 -11.33 0.73
C LEU A 317 -18.27 -11.27 1.94
N VAL A 318 -18.82 -11.07 3.14
CA VAL A 318 -18.07 -11.00 4.40
C VAL A 318 -17.55 -12.37 4.82
N SER A 319 -18.32 -13.44 4.61
CA SER A 319 -17.94 -14.82 4.90
C SER A 319 -17.34 -15.57 3.70
N GLY A 320 -17.33 -14.92 2.52
CA GLY A 320 -16.87 -15.51 1.26
C GLY A 320 -15.35 -15.46 1.08
N PRO A 321 -14.84 -15.98 -0.05
CA PRO A 321 -13.42 -15.93 -0.39
C PRO A 321 -12.89 -14.49 -0.50
N THR A 322 -11.75 -14.20 0.13
CA THR A 322 -11.07 -12.90 0.11
C THR A 322 -11.02 -12.26 -1.30
N PRO A 323 -10.62 -12.97 -2.38
CA PRO A 323 -10.46 -12.32 -3.70
C PRO A 323 -11.75 -11.73 -4.26
N ILE A 324 -12.91 -12.33 -3.96
CA ILE A 324 -14.21 -11.84 -4.43
C ILE A 324 -14.57 -10.54 -3.73
N LEU A 325 -14.36 -10.48 -2.40
CA LEU A 325 -14.57 -9.26 -1.62
C LEU A 325 -13.65 -8.13 -2.08
N LEU A 326 -12.36 -8.42 -2.32
CA LEU A 326 -11.40 -7.42 -2.82
C LEU A 326 -11.80 -6.88 -4.19
N LYS A 327 -12.26 -7.75 -5.10
CA LYS A 327 -12.74 -7.33 -6.42
C LYS A 327 -13.98 -6.42 -6.30
N TYR A 328 -14.91 -6.75 -5.41
CA TYR A 328 -16.08 -5.94 -5.14
C TYR A 328 -15.72 -4.56 -4.60
N LEU A 329 -14.86 -4.48 -3.58
CA LEU A 329 -14.39 -3.21 -3.02
C LEU A 329 -13.68 -2.35 -4.07
N ARG A 330 -12.83 -2.97 -4.90
CA ARG A 330 -12.14 -2.28 -6.00
C ARG A 330 -13.11 -1.66 -7.02
N SER A 331 -14.25 -2.30 -7.30
CA SER A 331 -15.25 -1.75 -8.22
C SER A 331 -16.00 -0.53 -7.68
N ARG A 332 -15.95 -0.29 -6.36
CA ARG A 332 -16.52 0.92 -5.75
C ARG A 332 -15.62 2.15 -5.89
N LEU A 333 -14.30 1.95 -5.95
CA LEU A 333 -13.35 3.04 -6.22
C LEU A 333 -13.61 3.72 -7.57
N SER A 334 -14.12 2.98 -8.55
CA SER A 334 -14.50 3.51 -9.87
C SER A 334 -15.88 4.18 -9.91
N ALA A 335 -16.67 4.10 -8.83
CA ALA A 335 -18.05 4.64 -8.77
C ALA A 335 -18.15 5.94 -7.94
N ASP A 336 -17.20 6.21 -7.04
CA ASP A 336 -17.21 7.38 -6.15
C ASP A 336 -16.60 8.65 -6.79
N GLU A 337 -16.31 8.64 -8.10
CA GLU A 337 -15.81 9.81 -8.86
C GLU A 337 -16.87 10.92 -9.09
N GLU A 338 -18.09 10.81 -8.56
CA GLU A 338 -19.21 11.73 -8.80
C GLU A 338 -19.63 12.67 -7.65
N SER A 339 -18.98 12.66 -6.47
CA SER A 339 -19.36 13.61 -5.40
C SER A 339 -18.18 14.18 -4.61
N GLY A 340 -17.79 15.42 -4.92
CA GLY A 340 -16.58 16.06 -4.38
C GLY A 340 -16.76 16.95 -3.14
N SER A 341 -15.64 17.18 -2.44
CA SER A 341 -15.12 18.48 -1.96
C SER A 341 -13.89 18.25 -1.06
N GLY A 342 -12.67 18.35 -1.61
CA GLY A 342 -11.41 18.18 -0.88
C GLY A 342 -10.78 19.52 -0.44
N THR A 343 -10.21 19.54 0.76
CA THR A 343 -9.52 20.68 1.39
C THR A 343 -8.25 21.12 0.62
N LYS A 344 -7.82 22.37 0.82
CA LYS A 344 -6.69 23.01 0.10
C LYS A 344 -5.37 22.22 0.19
N THR A 345 -5.11 21.54 1.30
CA THR A 345 -3.94 20.67 1.51
C THR A 345 -3.98 19.38 0.67
N MET A 346 -5.16 18.79 0.45
CA MET A 346 -5.29 17.62 -0.43
C MET A 346 -5.05 17.96 -1.89
N LYS A 347 -5.36 19.20 -2.31
CA LYS A 347 -5.09 19.66 -3.68
C LYS A 347 -3.59 19.76 -3.96
N ASP A 348 -2.80 20.30 -3.03
CA ASP A 348 -1.36 20.42 -3.18
C ASP A 348 -0.67 19.03 -3.22
N ASP A 349 -1.15 18.07 -2.42
CA ASP A 349 -0.65 16.69 -2.44
C ASP A 349 -1.03 15.94 -3.73
N GLN A 350 -2.24 16.16 -4.26
CA GLN A 350 -2.68 15.59 -5.54
C GLN A 350 -1.86 16.14 -6.71
N ILE A 351 -1.58 17.45 -6.71
CA ILE A 351 -0.71 18.09 -7.70
C ILE A 351 0.71 17.52 -7.60
N ALA A 352 1.29 17.41 -6.40
CA ALA A 352 2.63 16.85 -6.21
C ALA A 352 2.71 15.37 -6.65
N ARG A 353 1.65 14.58 -6.43
CA ARG A 353 1.57 13.20 -6.89
C ARG A 353 1.49 13.11 -8.42
N ALA A 354 0.66 13.95 -9.05
CA ALA A 354 0.55 14.00 -10.50
C ALA A 354 1.88 14.41 -11.16
N THR A 355 2.59 15.40 -10.61
CA THR A 355 3.93 15.81 -11.07
C THR A 355 4.97 14.70 -10.89
N ARG A 356 4.89 13.88 -9.83
CA ARG A 356 5.79 12.73 -9.67
C ARG A 356 5.49 11.60 -10.65
N LEU A 357 4.21 11.36 -10.94
CA LEU A 357 3.79 10.33 -11.89
C LEU A 357 4.19 10.71 -13.33
N SER A 358 4.07 11.99 -13.68
CA SER A 358 4.41 12.51 -15.02
C SER A 358 5.88 12.29 -15.40
N LEU A 359 6.80 12.29 -14.42
CA LEU A 359 8.22 11.98 -14.64
C LEU A 359 8.45 10.57 -15.24
N SER A 360 7.54 9.63 -14.97
CA SER A 360 7.64 8.25 -15.47
C SER A 360 6.76 7.99 -16.69
N SER A 361 5.56 8.59 -16.73
CA SER A 361 4.56 8.34 -17.78
C SER A 361 4.67 9.31 -18.97
N LYS A 362 5.40 10.42 -18.83
CA LYS A 362 5.37 11.59 -19.72
C LYS A 362 3.97 12.20 -19.90
N GLU A 363 3.05 11.87 -19.00
CA GLU A 363 1.67 12.31 -19.02
C GLU A 363 1.32 12.95 -17.69
N LEU A 364 0.93 14.22 -17.75
CA LEU A 364 0.52 15.01 -16.60
C LEU A 364 -1.01 15.07 -16.57
N ASN A 365 -1.62 14.37 -15.63
CA ASN A 365 -3.07 14.42 -15.42
C ASN A 365 -3.40 15.18 -14.14
N LEU A 366 -4.03 16.34 -14.32
CA LEU A 366 -4.51 17.24 -13.28
C LEU A 366 -6.02 17.52 -13.45
N SER A 367 -6.75 16.58 -14.04
CA SER A 367 -8.19 16.73 -14.28
C SER A 367 -9.01 16.69 -12.99
N GLY A 368 -10.11 17.44 -12.94
CA GLY A 368 -11.10 17.34 -11.85
C GLY A 368 -10.68 17.88 -10.48
N LEU A 369 -9.53 18.58 -10.39
CA LEU A 369 -8.97 19.08 -9.13
C LEU A 369 -9.59 20.42 -8.67
N GLY A 370 -10.46 21.02 -9.49
CA GLY A 370 -11.07 22.32 -9.25
C GLY A 370 -10.03 23.45 -9.19
N LEU A 371 -9.04 23.41 -10.10
CA LEU A 371 -7.98 24.42 -10.24
C LEU A 371 -8.53 25.69 -10.91
N THR A 372 -8.17 26.86 -10.39
CA THR A 372 -8.40 28.15 -11.08
C THR A 372 -7.19 28.58 -11.90
N THR A 373 -6.00 28.21 -11.44
CA THR A 373 -4.71 28.39 -12.11
C THR A 373 -3.86 27.15 -11.85
N VAL A 374 -2.95 26.83 -12.77
CA VAL A 374 -2.00 25.72 -12.59
C VAL A 374 -0.74 26.26 -11.91
N PRO A 375 -0.27 25.68 -10.80
CA PRO A 375 0.94 26.16 -10.13
C PRO A 375 2.17 26.10 -11.04
N PRO A 376 3.07 27.11 -10.98
CA PRO A 376 4.30 27.14 -11.80
C PRO A 376 5.19 25.92 -11.62
N THR A 377 5.20 25.35 -10.41
CA THR A 377 6.01 24.18 -10.01
C THR A 377 5.68 22.90 -10.79
N VAL A 378 4.49 22.83 -11.40
CA VAL A 378 4.08 21.70 -12.24
C VAL A 378 4.85 21.67 -13.57
N TRP A 379 5.30 22.84 -14.04
CA TRP A 379 5.93 23.01 -15.35
C TRP A 379 7.46 22.87 -15.33
N GLU A 380 8.05 22.52 -14.18
CA GLU A 380 9.49 22.22 -14.06
C GLU A 380 9.91 20.96 -14.86
N THR A 381 8.95 20.15 -15.30
CA THR A 381 9.20 18.95 -16.09
C THR A 381 9.18 19.27 -17.59
N GLU A 382 10.35 19.35 -18.23
CA GLU A 382 10.49 19.72 -19.66
C GLU A 382 10.09 18.60 -20.65
N ASP A 383 9.90 17.36 -20.20
CA ASP A 383 9.72 16.16 -21.06
C ASP A 383 8.26 15.62 -21.08
N VAL A 384 7.27 16.47 -20.76
CA VAL A 384 5.85 16.06 -20.79
C VAL A 384 5.31 16.06 -22.22
N VAL A 385 4.68 14.94 -22.60
CA VAL A 385 4.13 14.69 -23.95
C VAL A 385 2.61 14.85 -23.98
N ARG A 386 1.91 14.58 -22.87
CA ARG A 386 0.45 14.77 -22.77
C ARG A 386 0.08 15.48 -21.48
N VAL A 387 -0.83 16.44 -21.57
CA VAL A 387 -1.35 17.21 -20.44
C VAL A 387 -2.88 17.17 -20.44
N ASP A 388 -3.45 16.73 -19.33
CA ASP A 388 -4.89 16.77 -19.09
C ASP A 388 -5.21 17.71 -17.92
N LEU A 389 -5.87 18.82 -18.25
CA LEU A 389 -6.33 19.86 -17.34
C LEU A 389 -7.86 19.97 -17.33
N SER A 390 -8.57 18.94 -17.80
CA SER A 390 -10.02 18.95 -17.94
C SER A 390 -10.77 19.04 -16.60
N LYS A 391 -12.04 19.44 -16.64
CA LYS A 391 -12.96 19.51 -15.49
C LYS A 391 -12.42 20.37 -14.33
N ASN A 392 -11.72 21.44 -14.65
CA ASN A 392 -11.22 22.43 -13.69
C ASN A 392 -12.03 23.75 -13.82
N SER A 393 -11.56 24.81 -13.18
CA SER A 393 -12.13 26.17 -13.25
C SER A 393 -11.12 27.16 -13.82
N ILE A 394 -10.29 26.74 -14.78
CA ILE A 394 -9.22 27.56 -15.37
C ILE A 394 -9.81 28.60 -16.30
N GLU A 395 -9.40 29.86 -16.15
CA GLU A 395 -9.86 30.98 -16.99
C GLU A 395 -8.83 31.36 -18.08
N GLU A 396 -7.53 31.23 -17.77
CA GLU A 396 -6.42 31.55 -18.67
C GLU A 396 -5.32 30.48 -18.55
N LEU A 397 -4.62 30.22 -19.67
CA LEU A 397 -3.47 29.30 -19.66
C LEU A 397 -2.21 30.00 -19.14
N PRO A 398 -1.40 29.31 -18.32
CA PRO A 398 -0.12 29.84 -17.85
C PRO A 398 0.88 30.00 -19.01
N ASN A 399 1.68 31.07 -18.97
CA ASN A 399 2.74 31.29 -19.96
C ASN A 399 3.84 30.22 -19.85
N GLU A 400 3.99 29.63 -18.67
CA GLU A 400 4.92 28.55 -18.35
C GLU A 400 4.68 27.28 -19.18
N LEU A 401 3.48 27.08 -19.74
CA LEU A 401 3.21 25.97 -20.66
C LEU A 401 4.09 26.04 -21.93
N SER A 402 4.63 27.22 -22.26
CA SER A 402 5.57 27.41 -23.37
C SER A 402 6.91 26.68 -23.18
N THR A 403 7.27 26.26 -21.96
CA THR A 403 8.49 25.49 -21.70
C THR A 403 8.35 24.02 -22.13
N CYS A 404 7.13 23.51 -22.27
CA CYS A 404 6.84 22.13 -22.65
C CYS A 404 6.97 21.89 -24.17
N SER A 405 8.19 22.01 -24.71
CA SER A 405 8.46 21.86 -26.16
C SER A 405 8.14 20.48 -26.73
N SER A 406 8.10 19.43 -25.89
CA SER A 406 7.76 18.05 -26.26
C SER A 406 6.26 17.74 -26.28
N LEU A 407 5.39 18.71 -25.94
CA LEU A 407 3.96 18.49 -25.76
C LEU A 407 3.26 18.16 -27.10
N GLN A 408 2.56 17.03 -27.12
CA GLN A 408 1.84 16.51 -28.29
C GLN A 408 0.32 16.52 -28.10
N ALA A 409 -0.19 16.41 -26.87
CA ALA A 409 -1.62 16.42 -26.58
C ALA A 409 -1.96 17.31 -25.38
N LEU A 410 -2.94 18.20 -25.56
CA LEU A 410 -3.43 19.12 -24.53
C LEU A 410 -4.95 19.04 -24.42
N THR A 411 -5.45 18.65 -23.24
CA THR A 411 -6.88 18.54 -22.93
C THR A 411 -7.29 19.60 -21.92
N LEU A 412 -8.22 20.47 -22.30
CA LEU A 412 -8.73 21.61 -21.52
C LEU A 412 -10.26 21.60 -21.39
N SER A 413 -10.88 20.45 -21.66
CA SER A 413 -12.32 20.23 -21.67
C SER A 413 -12.99 20.65 -20.37
N GLY A 414 -14.11 21.37 -20.43
CA GLY A 414 -14.92 21.70 -19.25
C GLY A 414 -14.23 22.64 -18.25
N ASN A 415 -13.63 23.72 -18.76
CA ASN A 415 -13.03 24.80 -17.96
C ASN A 415 -13.83 26.11 -18.12
N LYS A 416 -13.25 27.25 -17.69
CA LYS A 416 -13.85 28.59 -17.77
C LYS A 416 -13.10 29.52 -18.74
N ILE A 417 -12.41 28.96 -19.73
CA ILE A 417 -11.59 29.72 -20.68
C ILE A 417 -12.49 30.58 -21.58
N ARG A 418 -12.28 31.90 -21.56
CA ARG A 418 -13.10 32.87 -22.31
C ARG A 418 -12.46 33.33 -23.61
N GLU A 419 -11.14 33.43 -23.65
CA GLU A 419 -10.39 33.92 -24.81
C GLU A 419 -9.56 32.81 -25.44
N TRP A 420 -9.34 32.89 -26.75
CA TRP A 420 -8.49 31.94 -27.47
C TRP A 420 -7.03 32.09 -27.05
N PRO A 421 -6.37 31.05 -26.52
CA PRO A 421 -5.02 31.16 -25.96
C PRO A 421 -3.93 31.07 -27.05
N GLY A 422 -4.03 31.90 -28.09
CA GLY A 422 -3.15 31.84 -29.26
C GLY A 422 -1.68 32.10 -28.97
N ALA A 423 -1.37 32.93 -27.96
CA ALA A 423 0.01 33.26 -27.56
C ALA A 423 0.77 32.05 -26.99
N VAL A 424 0.09 31.19 -26.24
CA VAL A 424 0.70 29.97 -25.68
C VAL A 424 0.73 28.86 -26.73
N LEU A 425 -0.38 28.68 -27.47
CA LEU A 425 -0.46 27.65 -28.51
C LEU A 425 0.57 27.84 -29.64
N SER A 426 0.95 29.08 -29.96
CA SER A 426 1.99 29.34 -30.98
C SER A 426 3.40 28.92 -30.56
N THR A 427 3.64 28.71 -29.26
CA THR A 427 4.93 28.27 -28.72
C THR A 427 5.09 26.74 -28.69
N LEU A 428 4.06 25.98 -29.06
CA LEU A 428 4.02 24.51 -28.98
C LEU A 428 4.14 23.86 -30.37
N PRO A 429 5.36 23.61 -30.88
CA PRO A 429 5.54 23.18 -32.28
C PRO A 429 5.07 21.74 -32.56
N ASN A 430 5.02 20.89 -31.54
CA ASN A 430 4.72 19.45 -31.67
C ASN A 430 3.26 19.09 -31.35
N LEU A 431 2.41 20.08 -31.11
CA LEU A 431 1.03 19.84 -30.69
C LEU A 431 0.21 19.19 -31.81
N SER A 432 -0.29 18.00 -31.55
CA SER A 432 -1.06 17.17 -32.49
C SER A 432 -2.52 16.98 -32.07
N CYS A 433 -2.84 17.10 -30.79
CA CYS A 433 -4.19 16.95 -30.25
C CYS A 433 -4.52 18.10 -29.31
N LEU A 434 -5.63 18.80 -29.58
CA LEU A 434 -6.14 19.89 -28.75
C LEU A 434 -7.63 19.71 -28.49
N LYS A 435 -8.01 19.61 -27.21
CA LYS A 435 -9.41 19.54 -26.78
C LYS A 435 -9.76 20.74 -25.93
N LEU A 436 -10.70 21.56 -26.40
CA LEU A 436 -11.17 22.80 -25.78
C LEU A 436 -12.69 22.80 -25.62
N ASP A 437 -13.32 21.64 -25.65
CA ASP A 437 -14.76 21.52 -25.55
C ASP A 437 -15.32 22.02 -24.21
N ASN A 438 -16.58 22.41 -24.21
CA ASN A 438 -17.32 22.86 -23.04
C ASN A 438 -16.63 24.01 -22.25
N ASN A 439 -16.04 24.96 -22.97
CA ASN A 439 -15.56 26.22 -22.41
C ASN A 439 -16.49 27.39 -22.81
N PRO A 440 -16.49 28.52 -22.07
CA PRO A 440 -17.21 29.73 -22.44
C PRO A 440 -16.41 30.61 -23.42
N LEU A 441 -15.77 30.03 -24.45
CA LEU A 441 -14.98 30.81 -25.42
C LEU A 441 -15.86 31.83 -26.14
N VAL A 442 -15.44 33.10 -26.15
CA VAL A 442 -16.16 34.25 -26.71
C VAL A 442 -15.87 34.44 -28.19
N GLN A 443 -14.61 34.30 -28.61
CA GLN A 443 -14.22 34.40 -30.02
C GLN A 443 -12.88 33.70 -30.26
N ILE A 444 -12.78 33.00 -31.40
CA ILE A 444 -11.49 32.53 -31.93
C ILE A 444 -10.96 33.59 -32.90
N THR A 445 -9.73 34.06 -32.67
CA THR A 445 -9.12 35.09 -33.53
C THR A 445 -8.90 34.55 -34.95
N ARG A 446 -8.96 35.43 -35.96
CA ARG A 446 -8.86 35.05 -37.39
C ARG A 446 -7.61 34.23 -37.72
N ASN A 447 -6.50 34.54 -37.05
CA ASN A 447 -5.19 33.92 -37.25
C ASN A 447 -4.87 32.89 -36.15
N GLY A 448 -5.81 32.62 -35.24
CA GLY A 448 -5.56 31.83 -34.03
C GLY A 448 -5.19 30.37 -34.28
N LEU A 449 -5.55 29.82 -35.44
CA LEU A 449 -5.23 28.45 -35.86
C LEU A 449 -4.05 28.36 -36.85
N GLU A 450 -3.52 29.49 -37.35
CA GLU A 450 -2.39 29.49 -38.29
C GLU A 450 -1.12 28.88 -37.67
N SER A 451 -1.00 28.98 -36.34
CA SER A 451 0.11 28.41 -35.59
C SER A 451 0.02 26.88 -35.40
N LEU A 452 -1.16 26.28 -35.61
CA LEU A 452 -1.44 24.88 -35.27
C LEU A 452 -1.22 23.91 -36.44
N THR A 453 -0.12 24.09 -37.17
CA THR A 453 0.16 23.40 -38.45
C THR A 453 0.26 21.87 -38.37
N ASN A 454 0.56 21.33 -37.19
CA ASN A 454 0.73 19.89 -36.94
C ASN A 454 -0.50 19.22 -36.27
N ILE A 455 -1.59 19.95 -36.06
CA ILE A 455 -2.78 19.40 -35.42
C ILE A 455 -3.44 18.33 -36.29
N LYS A 456 -3.74 17.20 -35.65
CA LYS A 456 -4.50 16.06 -36.16
C LYS A 456 -5.89 15.97 -35.55
N ILE A 457 -6.02 16.25 -34.25
CA ILE A 457 -7.29 16.15 -33.51
C ILE A 457 -7.61 17.52 -32.91
N LEU A 458 -8.79 18.07 -33.26
CA LEU A 458 -9.28 19.33 -32.73
C LEU A 458 -10.73 19.18 -32.25
N ASP A 459 -10.95 19.40 -30.95
CA ASP A 459 -12.29 19.44 -30.38
C ASP A 459 -12.60 20.83 -29.83
N LEU A 460 -13.59 21.48 -30.42
CA LEU A 460 -14.08 22.81 -30.00
C LEU A 460 -15.53 22.73 -29.52
N SER A 461 -16.09 21.54 -29.29
CA SER A 461 -17.51 21.34 -29.02
C SER A 461 -18.05 22.17 -27.83
N GLY A 462 -19.30 22.61 -27.88
CA GLY A 462 -19.99 23.24 -26.75
C GLY A 462 -19.57 24.68 -26.38
N ASN A 463 -18.56 25.26 -27.02
CA ASN A 463 -18.27 26.70 -27.04
C ASN A 463 -19.36 27.47 -27.80
N LYS A 464 -20.04 28.42 -27.16
CA LYS A 464 -21.19 29.12 -27.76
C LYS A 464 -20.81 30.22 -28.76
N SER A 465 -19.53 30.39 -29.07
CA SER A 465 -19.07 31.44 -29.99
C SER A 465 -19.17 30.98 -31.44
N SER A 466 -19.60 31.91 -32.31
CA SER A 466 -19.56 31.70 -33.75
C SER A 466 -18.10 31.65 -34.20
N LEU A 467 -17.75 30.59 -34.93
CA LEU A 467 -16.57 30.63 -35.79
C LEU A 467 -16.66 31.89 -36.68
N PRO A 468 -15.57 32.65 -36.88
CA PRO A 468 -15.60 33.85 -37.73
C PRO A 468 -16.12 33.52 -39.14
N GLU A 469 -16.93 34.39 -39.74
CA GLU A 469 -17.53 34.14 -41.07
C GLU A 469 -16.49 33.93 -42.19
N SER A 470 -15.27 34.42 -42.02
CA SER A 470 -14.15 34.24 -42.96
C SER A 470 -13.08 33.24 -42.47
N PHE A 471 -13.44 32.33 -41.59
CA PHE A 471 -12.50 31.40 -40.97
C PHE A 471 -12.13 30.27 -41.93
N SER A 472 -10.83 30.09 -42.21
CA SER A 472 -10.36 29.05 -43.13
C SER A 472 -9.59 27.98 -42.39
N PHE A 473 -10.13 26.76 -42.36
CA PHE A 473 -9.44 25.57 -41.84
C PHE A 473 -8.31 25.08 -42.77
N SER A 474 -8.11 25.72 -43.93
CA SER A 474 -7.04 25.37 -44.87
C SER A 474 -5.63 25.41 -44.25
N SER A 475 -5.46 26.14 -43.15
CA SER A 475 -4.20 26.23 -42.40
C SER A 475 -3.87 25.00 -41.56
N LEU A 476 -4.76 23.99 -41.50
CA LEU A 476 -4.60 22.73 -40.75
C LEU A 476 -4.52 21.52 -41.70
N PRO A 477 -3.47 21.39 -42.54
CA PRO A 477 -3.41 20.37 -43.58
C PRO A 477 -3.30 18.93 -43.04
N GLN A 478 -2.95 18.77 -41.76
CA GLN A 478 -2.77 17.48 -41.09
C GLN A 478 -4.02 16.99 -40.33
N LEU A 479 -5.13 17.75 -40.35
CA LEU A 479 -6.30 17.44 -39.53
C LEU A 479 -6.97 16.12 -39.96
N GLU A 480 -7.13 15.22 -39.00
CA GLU A 480 -7.72 13.89 -39.14
C GLU A 480 -9.08 13.82 -38.41
N GLU A 481 -9.24 14.49 -37.27
CA GLU A 481 -10.49 14.51 -36.50
C GLU A 481 -10.89 15.92 -36.09
N LEU A 482 -12.15 16.28 -36.34
CA LEU A 482 -12.70 17.59 -36.02
C LEU A 482 -14.08 17.47 -35.37
N TYR A 483 -14.20 18.01 -34.16
CA TYR A 483 -15.44 18.02 -33.39
C TYR A 483 -15.92 19.46 -33.16
N LEU A 484 -17.12 19.75 -33.66
CA LEU A 484 -17.79 21.06 -33.65
C LEU A 484 -19.23 20.92 -33.15
N ARG A 485 -19.47 20.02 -32.19
CA ARG A 485 -20.80 19.78 -31.65
C ARG A 485 -21.30 20.98 -30.86
N ARG A 486 -22.59 21.34 -30.96
CA ARG A 486 -23.20 22.41 -30.13
C ARG A 486 -22.48 23.77 -30.25
N MET A 487 -22.08 24.13 -31.47
CA MET A 487 -21.44 25.40 -31.87
C MET A 487 -22.43 26.48 -32.36
N GLN A 488 -23.73 26.14 -32.49
CA GLN A 488 -24.74 27.03 -33.09
C GLN A 488 -24.46 27.39 -34.56
N LEU A 489 -23.77 26.52 -35.31
CA LEU A 489 -23.47 26.77 -36.72
C LEU A 489 -24.73 26.73 -37.58
N ASN A 490 -24.93 27.75 -38.42
CA ASN A 490 -26.03 27.80 -39.40
C ASN A 490 -25.63 27.20 -40.75
N GLU A 491 -24.34 27.28 -41.10
CA GLU A 491 -23.76 26.74 -42.33
C GLU A 491 -22.41 26.08 -42.05
N VAL A 492 -22.00 25.16 -42.92
CA VAL A 492 -20.69 24.51 -42.83
C VAL A 492 -19.62 25.45 -43.41
N PRO A 493 -18.55 25.79 -42.66
CA PRO A 493 -17.49 26.66 -43.16
C PRO A 493 -16.80 26.08 -44.40
N GLN A 494 -16.75 26.85 -45.50
CA GLN A 494 -16.22 26.36 -46.78
C GLN A 494 -14.76 25.88 -46.71
N GLY A 495 -13.93 26.50 -45.86
CA GLY A 495 -12.54 26.08 -45.65
C GLY A 495 -12.39 24.65 -45.12
N LEU A 496 -13.38 24.15 -44.36
CA LEU A 496 -13.40 22.79 -43.82
C LEU A 496 -13.44 21.75 -44.94
N LEU A 497 -14.13 22.06 -46.03
CA LEU A 497 -14.39 21.15 -47.16
C LEU A 497 -13.16 20.88 -48.03
N THR A 498 -12.04 21.56 -47.74
CA THR A 498 -10.75 21.39 -48.41
C THR A 498 -9.82 20.38 -47.70
N LEU A 499 -10.22 19.87 -46.53
CA LEU A 499 -9.41 18.99 -45.69
C LEU A 499 -9.44 17.53 -46.17
N GLN A 500 -8.52 17.18 -47.07
CA GLN A 500 -8.50 15.84 -47.68
C GLN A 500 -8.12 14.70 -46.73
N ARG A 501 -7.51 15.00 -45.57
CA ARG A 501 -7.09 14.00 -44.57
C ARG A 501 -8.11 13.75 -43.47
N LEU A 502 -9.19 14.53 -43.44
CA LEU A 502 -10.20 14.43 -42.40
C LEU A 502 -10.91 13.08 -42.47
N GLN A 503 -10.89 12.34 -41.36
CA GLN A 503 -11.50 11.03 -41.18
C GLN A 503 -12.77 11.11 -40.34
N ILE A 504 -12.78 11.95 -39.31
CA ILE A 504 -13.94 12.11 -38.41
C ILE A 504 -14.36 13.58 -38.40
N LEU A 505 -15.64 13.82 -38.67
CA LEU A 505 -16.28 15.12 -38.60
C LEU A 505 -17.58 15.04 -37.79
N ASP A 506 -17.60 15.67 -36.63
CA ASP A 506 -18.80 15.82 -35.81
C ASP A 506 -19.33 17.25 -35.87
N LEU A 507 -20.50 17.41 -36.48
CA LEU A 507 -21.25 18.66 -36.59
C LEU A 507 -22.62 18.54 -35.89
N SER A 508 -22.78 17.59 -34.99
CA SER A 508 -24.04 17.33 -34.30
C SER A 508 -24.51 18.50 -33.44
N GLN A 509 -25.81 18.58 -33.16
CA GLN A 509 -26.41 19.59 -32.27
C GLN A 509 -26.13 21.04 -32.71
N ASN A 510 -26.15 21.30 -34.02
CA ASN A 510 -26.02 22.64 -34.60
C ASN A 510 -27.34 23.09 -35.27
N ASN A 511 -27.31 24.21 -35.99
CA ASN A 511 -28.47 24.78 -36.69
C ASN A 511 -28.35 24.64 -38.21
N LEU A 512 -27.63 23.63 -38.70
CA LEU A 512 -27.35 23.48 -40.13
C LEU A 512 -28.65 23.20 -40.90
N ALA A 513 -28.92 24.00 -41.93
CA ALA A 513 -30.14 23.85 -42.76
C ALA A 513 -29.95 22.90 -43.97
N SER A 514 -28.72 22.80 -44.47
CA SER A 514 -28.36 21.97 -45.61
C SER A 514 -26.87 21.65 -45.60
N MET A 515 -26.47 20.62 -46.37
CA MET A 515 -25.07 20.28 -46.60
C MET A 515 -24.60 20.80 -47.97
N PRO A 516 -23.43 21.45 -48.06
CA PRO A 516 -22.88 21.94 -49.31
C PRO A 516 -22.50 20.80 -50.26
N LYS A 517 -22.47 21.08 -51.58
CA LYS A 517 -22.08 20.10 -52.61
C LYS A 517 -20.57 19.81 -52.61
N GLU A 518 -19.79 20.73 -52.03
CA GLU A 518 -18.33 20.67 -51.90
C GLU A 518 -17.87 19.61 -50.90
N ILE A 519 -18.78 19.04 -50.09
CA ILE A 519 -18.48 17.95 -49.13
C ILE A 519 -17.84 16.72 -49.78
N LYS A 520 -18.06 16.51 -51.09
CA LYS A 520 -17.39 15.47 -51.90
C LYS A 520 -15.86 15.56 -51.88
N GLY A 521 -15.29 16.71 -51.51
CA GLY A 521 -13.84 16.92 -51.40
C GLY A 521 -13.19 16.17 -50.23
N LEU A 522 -13.96 15.75 -49.22
CA LEU A 522 -13.47 15.03 -48.04
C LEU A 522 -13.28 13.54 -48.32
N THR A 523 -12.38 13.21 -49.23
CA THR A 523 -12.21 11.85 -49.75
C THR A 523 -11.78 10.81 -48.71
N SER A 524 -11.18 11.22 -47.59
CA SER A 524 -10.76 10.31 -46.51
C SER A 524 -11.78 10.16 -45.38
N LEU A 525 -12.95 10.80 -45.48
CA LEU A 525 -13.92 10.86 -44.38
C LEU A 525 -14.55 9.49 -44.12
N ALA A 526 -14.37 8.97 -42.91
CA ALA A 526 -14.88 7.69 -42.44
C ALA A 526 -16.13 7.82 -41.57
N GLU A 527 -16.22 8.87 -40.75
CA GLU A 527 -17.36 9.17 -39.89
C GLU A 527 -17.83 10.62 -40.04
N LEU A 528 -19.13 10.79 -40.26
CA LEU A 528 -19.81 12.08 -40.34
C LEU A 528 -21.04 12.07 -39.43
N ASP A 529 -21.02 12.89 -38.39
CA ASP A 529 -22.15 13.08 -37.50
C ASP A 529 -22.84 14.43 -37.79
N LEU A 530 -24.08 14.35 -38.26
CA LEU A 530 -24.95 15.50 -38.53
C LEU A 530 -26.21 15.46 -37.66
N SER A 531 -26.24 14.63 -36.62
CA SER A 531 -27.41 14.45 -35.77
C SER A 531 -27.86 15.77 -35.10
N ASP A 532 -29.13 15.87 -34.77
CA ASP A 532 -29.74 17.02 -34.07
C ASP A 532 -29.45 18.38 -34.76
N ASN A 533 -29.69 18.45 -36.07
CA ASN A 533 -29.60 19.69 -36.86
C ASN A 533 -30.96 20.04 -37.50
N ASN A 534 -31.01 21.09 -38.34
CA ASN A 534 -32.22 21.50 -39.07
C ASN A 534 -32.17 21.11 -40.57
N ILE A 535 -31.47 20.01 -40.90
CA ILE A 535 -31.23 19.62 -42.28
C ILE A 535 -32.50 19.06 -42.90
N SER A 536 -33.02 19.75 -43.91
CA SER A 536 -34.23 19.32 -44.63
C SER A 536 -33.91 18.52 -45.91
N ILE A 537 -32.79 18.85 -46.55
CA ILE A 537 -32.33 18.29 -47.83
C ILE A 537 -30.84 17.98 -47.72
N LEU A 538 -30.46 16.77 -48.13
CA LEU A 538 -29.05 16.36 -48.28
C LEU A 538 -28.63 16.51 -49.75
N SER A 539 -27.40 16.98 -49.97
CA SER A 539 -26.84 17.13 -51.31
C SER A 539 -26.56 15.74 -51.95
N PRO A 540 -26.97 15.50 -53.22
CA PRO A 540 -26.65 14.25 -53.91
C PRO A 540 -25.15 13.92 -53.95
N GLU A 541 -24.30 14.96 -53.94
CA GLU A 541 -22.84 14.86 -53.93
C GLU A 541 -22.28 14.13 -52.71
N MET A 542 -23.01 14.06 -51.59
CA MET A 542 -22.63 13.21 -50.45
C MET A 542 -22.52 11.74 -50.85
N GLY A 543 -23.29 11.27 -51.84
CA GLY A 543 -23.21 9.90 -52.35
C GLY A 543 -21.86 9.55 -52.98
N LEU A 544 -21.03 10.54 -53.34
CA LEU A 544 -19.67 10.31 -53.82
C LEU A 544 -18.69 9.91 -52.70
N LEU A 545 -19.07 10.08 -51.43
CA LEU A 545 -18.29 9.64 -50.27
C LEU A 545 -18.54 8.16 -49.92
N GLU A 546 -19.39 7.44 -50.66
CA GLU A 546 -19.66 6.01 -50.46
C GLU A 546 -18.42 5.10 -50.30
N PRO A 547 -17.29 5.33 -51.01
CA PRO A 547 -16.09 4.50 -50.85
C PRO A 547 -15.39 4.66 -49.49
N SER A 548 -15.46 5.85 -48.87
CA SER A 548 -14.72 6.17 -47.65
C SER A 548 -15.61 6.26 -46.42
N LEU A 549 -16.84 6.78 -46.55
CA LEU A 549 -17.73 7.07 -45.44
C LEU A 549 -18.44 5.80 -44.94
N GLN A 550 -18.05 5.37 -43.74
CA GLN A 550 -18.55 4.16 -43.09
C GLN A 550 -19.74 4.47 -42.19
N VAL A 551 -19.69 5.61 -41.50
CA VAL A 551 -20.69 6.02 -40.51
C VAL A 551 -21.24 7.40 -40.88
N LEU A 552 -22.55 7.45 -41.07
CA LEU A 552 -23.30 8.69 -41.29
C LEU A 552 -24.48 8.72 -40.32
N LYS A 553 -24.46 9.65 -39.37
CA LYS A 553 -25.54 9.85 -38.39
C LYS A 553 -26.36 11.08 -38.78
N LEU A 554 -27.68 10.90 -38.85
CA LEU A 554 -28.64 11.90 -39.35
C LEU A 554 -29.84 12.09 -38.42
N ASP A 555 -29.85 11.43 -37.27
CA ASP A 555 -30.96 11.44 -36.32
C ASP A 555 -31.30 12.88 -35.88
N GLY A 556 -32.56 13.13 -35.52
CA GLY A 556 -32.96 14.46 -35.04
C GLY A 556 -33.10 15.56 -36.12
N ASN A 557 -32.96 15.25 -37.41
CA ASN A 557 -33.15 16.21 -38.51
C ASN A 557 -34.54 16.13 -39.19
N PRO A 558 -35.13 17.25 -39.65
CA PRO A 558 -36.40 17.28 -40.38
C PRO A 558 -36.25 16.89 -41.86
N LEU A 559 -35.62 15.74 -42.14
CA LEU A 559 -35.34 15.26 -43.50
C LEU A 559 -36.64 15.01 -44.29
N ARG A 560 -36.79 15.71 -45.42
CA ARG A 560 -37.93 15.53 -46.35
C ARG A 560 -37.56 14.79 -47.63
N SER A 561 -36.27 14.69 -47.93
CA SER A 561 -35.73 14.21 -49.20
C SER A 561 -35.53 12.68 -49.29
N ILE A 562 -35.36 12.01 -48.15
CA ILE A 562 -35.10 10.56 -48.06
C ILE A 562 -36.23 9.87 -47.30
N ARG A 563 -36.78 8.79 -47.87
CA ARG A 563 -37.85 8.00 -47.22
C ARG A 563 -37.28 7.20 -46.05
N ARG A 564 -38.01 7.11 -44.94
CA ARG A 564 -37.63 6.36 -43.71
C ARG A 564 -37.06 4.96 -43.97
N PRO A 565 -37.64 4.11 -44.85
CA PRO A 565 -37.09 2.77 -45.10
C PRO A 565 -35.68 2.73 -45.71
N ILE A 566 -35.21 3.84 -46.28
CA ILE A 566 -33.83 3.96 -46.78
C ILE A 566 -32.89 4.38 -45.65
N LEU A 567 -33.36 5.25 -44.75
CA LEU A 567 -32.61 5.65 -43.56
C LEU A 567 -32.34 4.44 -42.65
N ASP A 568 -33.35 3.59 -42.45
CA ASP A 568 -33.26 2.40 -41.58
C ASP A 568 -32.29 1.32 -42.09
N ARG A 569 -31.92 1.37 -43.39
CA ARG A 569 -30.96 0.43 -44.00
C ARG A 569 -29.50 0.83 -43.78
N GLY A 570 -29.27 1.95 -43.09
CA GLY A 570 -27.94 2.42 -42.71
C GLY A 570 -27.18 3.18 -43.80
N THR A 571 -25.99 3.65 -43.44
CA THR A 571 -25.17 4.62 -44.19
C THR A 571 -24.98 4.26 -45.67
N LYS A 572 -24.63 3.02 -46.01
CA LYS A 572 -24.40 2.61 -47.41
C LYS A 572 -25.64 2.76 -48.30
N ALA A 573 -26.83 2.46 -47.78
CA ALA A 573 -28.08 2.60 -48.54
C ALA A 573 -28.44 4.06 -48.79
N ILE A 574 -28.18 4.93 -47.81
CA ILE A 574 -28.39 6.38 -47.90
C ILE A 574 -27.46 6.98 -48.95
N LEU A 575 -26.16 6.64 -48.90
CA LEU A 575 -25.17 7.16 -49.85
C LEU A 575 -25.44 6.68 -51.28
N LYS A 576 -25.83 5.42 -51.47
CA LYS A 576 -26.23 4.89 -52.78
C LYS A 576 -27.46 5.63 -53.33
N TYR A 577 -28.48 5.86 -52.51
CA TYR A 577 -29.67 6.61 -52.91
C TYR A 577 -29.34 8.05 -53.35
N LEU A 578 -28.42 8.72 -52.64
CA LEU A 578 -27.98 10.07 -53.00
C LEU A 578 -27.16 10.06 -54.30
N LYS A 579 -26.30 9.05 -54.50
CA LYS A 579 -25.51 8.86 -55.72
C LYS A 579 -26.39 8.66 -56.96
N ASP A 580 -27.47 7.88 -56.84
CA ASP A 580 -28.42 7.62 -57.92
C ASP A 580 -29.26 8.87 -58.31
N LYS A 581 -29.22 9.94 -57.49
CA LYS A 581 -29.90 11.22 -57.73
C LYS A 581 -29.01 12.29 -58.36
N LEU A 582 -27.72 12.00 -58.59
CA LEU A 582 -26.85 12.89 -59.35
C LEU A 582 -27.33 12.94 -60.80
N PRO A 583 -27.44 14.13 -61.43
CA PRO A 583 -27.69 14.20 -62.87
C PRO A 583 -26.56 13.43 -63.58
N GLY A 584 -26.93 12.59 -64.55
CA GLY A 584 -26.00 11.70 -65.25
C GLY A 584 -24.72 12.42 -65.67
N GLN A 585 -23.58 11.78 -65.39
CA GLN A 585 -22.27 12.20 -65.90
C GLN A 585 -22.26 12.28 -67.43
#